data_AF-A0A7J4ZPY7-F1
#
_entry.id   AF-A0A7J4ZPY7-F1
#
_cell.length_a   1.000
_cell.length_b   1.000
_cell.length_c   1.000
_cell.angle_alpha   90.00
_cell.angle_beta   90.00
_cell.angle_gamma   90.00
#
_symmetry.space_group_name_H-M   'P 1'
#
loop_
_entity.id
_entity.type
_entity.pdbx_description
1 polymer ?
#
loop_
_entity_poly.entity_id
_entity_poly.type
_entity_poly.pdbx_seq_one_letter_code
_entity_poly.pdbx_strand_id
1 'polypeptide(L)'
;MSMFSRWRIAVPLVVASMLVQPVLDLSAASSAAGGNVYEIPLSELKKVEKKKPKKAETRKRAEKKRTHTAPRKVSEPAGTPAPPIPALPVAQNEATAPETVDSVNISHEPYSYVVPGKRTTVKSVVSLDGVQSVRCRFRAGEKGGDASVPMAKVPGSQFTYSATLPALEPGATALRYRVVVVDAAGNEIHSKEFVTPVRATPVVPGWQQDSSKEPVSAVLGNPRQPLEGFSGVVIENADRK
;
A
#
# COMPACT_ATOMS: atom_id res chain seq x y z
N MET A 1 -55.59 60.87 2.29
CA MET A 1 -55.16 60.28 0.99
C MET A 1 -53.81 60.85 0.63
N SER A 2 -52.92 60.04 0.02
CA SER A 2 -51.63 60.39 -0.62
C SER A 2 -50.69 61.39 0.08
N MET A 3 -49.58 60.89 0.61
CA MET A 3 -48.30 61.62 0.65
C MET A 3 -47.14 60.66 0.41
N PHE A 4 -46.72 60.54 -0.86
CA PHE A 4 -45.41 59.95 -1.20
C PHE A 4 -44.35 61.06 -1.18
N SER A 5 -43.51 61.09 -0.14
CA SER A 5 -42.31 61.93 -0.13
C SER A 5 -41.07 61.11 -0.49
N ARG A 6 -40.24 61.65 -1.37
CA ARG A 6 -39.10 60.96 -1.97
C ARG A 6 -37.89 60.99 -1.04
N TRP A 7 -37.35 59.84 -0.68
CA TRP A 7 -36.00 59.77 -0.09
C TRP A 7 -34.95 59.57 -1.20
N ARG A 8 -34.04 60.55 -1.35
CA ARG A 8 -32.86 60.40 -2.21
C ARG A 8 -31.67 60.00 -1.33
N ILE A 9 -31.12 58.81 -1.57
CA ILE A 9 -29.87 58.37 -0.96
C ILE A 9 -28.72 58.97 -1.75
N ALA A 10 -27.89 59.78 -1.09
CA ALA A 10 -26.62 60.25 -1.65
C ALA A 10 -25.51 59.26 -1.29
N VAL A 11 -24.76 58.80 -2.30
CA VAL A 11 -23.59 57.92 -2.13
C VAL A 11 -22.34 58.81 -2.09
N PRO A 12 -21.54 58.81 -1.02
CA PRO A 12 -20.26 59.52 -1.00
C PRO A 12 -19.21 58.72 -1.79
N LEU A 13 -18.66 59.35 -2.82
CA LEU A 13 -17.55 58.84 -3.62
C LEU A 13 -16.23 59.13 -2.89
N VAL A 14 -15.58 58.10 -2.34
CA VAL A 14 -14.27 58.23 -1.69
C VAL A 14 -13.16 57.85 -2.66
N VAL A 15 -12.43 58.86 -3.12
CA VAL A 15 -11.16 58.69 -3.86
C VAL A 15 -10.03 58.63 -2.83
N ALA A 16 -9.25 57.55 -2.83
CA ALA A 16 -8.05 57.40 -2.02
C ALA A 16 -6.82 57.34 -2.94
N SER A 17 -6.01 58.40 -2.92
CA SER A 17 -4.76 58.48 -3.70
C SER A 17 -3.59 57.87 -2.95
N MET A 18 -2.77 57.11 -3.69
CA MET A 18 -1.30 57.04 -3.63
C MET A 18 -0.61 57.15 -2.26
N LEU A 19 0.11 56.09 -1.87
CA LEU A 19 1.43 56.23 -1.27
C LEU A 19 2.32 55.01 -1.60
N VAL A 20 3.35 55.26 -2.41
CA VAL A 20 4.44 54.31 -2.69
C VAL A 20 5.51 54.50 -1.62
N GLN A 21 6.01 53.40 -1.06
CA GLN A 21 7.26 53.40 -0.28
C GLN A 21 8.20 52.30 -0.81
N PRO A 22 9.45 52.62 -1.17
CA PRO A 22 10.48 51.64 -1.44
C PRO A 22 11.18 51.23 -0.14
N VAL A 23 11.56 49.96 -0.03
CA VAL A 23 12.58 49.51 0.93
C VAL A 23 13.62 48.74 0.13
N LEU A 24 14.83 49.31 0.04
CA LEU A 24 16.02 48.65 -0.46
C LEU A 24 16.77 48.01 0.71
N ASP A 25 17.35 46.84 0.43
CA ASP A 25 18.50 46.18 1.07
C ASP A 25 18.67 46.21 2.60
N LEU A 26 18.82 45.01 3.16
CA LEU A 26 19.96 44.76 4.05
C LEU A 26 20.48 43.32 3.89
N SER A 27 21.78 43.21 3.68
CA SER A 27 22.48 41.95 3.39
C SER A 27 22.83 41.13 4.65
N ALA A 28 23.18 39.87 4.40
CA ALA A 28 23.66 38.81 5.27
C ALA A 28 24.41 39.18 6.57
N ALA A 29 24.24 38.34 7.62
CA ALA A 29 25.27 37.36 8.03
C ALA A 29 24.96 36.66 9.38
N SER A 30 25.66 35.55 9.65
CA SER A 30 25.89 34.95 10.99
C SER A 30 24.72 34.15 11.61
N SER A 31 24.92 33.07 12.39
CA SER A 31 25.95 32.02 12.44
C SER A 31 25.38 30.83 13.24
N ALA A 32 26.18 29.79 13.49
CA ALA A 32 25.80 28.55 14.16
C ALA A 32 25.57 28.65 15.68
N ALA A 33 25.23 27.49 16.26
CA ALA A 33 25.06 27.16 17.69
C ALA A 33 23.64 27.37 18.28
N GLY A 34 23.03 26.25 18.70
CA GLY A 34 21.67 26.21 19.26
C GLY A 34 21.14 24.79 19.43
N GLY A 35 21.94 23.88 20.00
CA GLY A 35 21.53 22.50 20.22
C GLY A 35 20.50 22.39 21.36
N ASN A 36 19.21 22.29 21.02
CA ASN A 36 18.17 21.99 22.01
C ASN A 36 18.16 20.49 22.33
N VAL A 37 18.95 20.12 23.34
CA VAL A 37 18.79 18.86 24.07
C VAL A 37 17.50 18.97 24.89
N TYR A 38 16.43 18.35 24.42
CA TYR A 38 15.26 18.11 25.27
C TYR A 38 15.55 16.91 26.16
N GLU A 39 16.14 17.18 27.34
CA GLU A 39 16.06 16.24 28.46
C GLU A 39 14.59 16.00 28.80
N ILE A 40 14.16 14.74 28.79
CA ILE A 40 12.84 14.34 29.26
C ILE A 40 12.97 14.01 30.75
N PRO A 41 12.45 14.82 31.68
CA PRO A 41 12.51 14.53 33.11
C PRO A 41 11.70 13.26 33.42
N LEU A 42 12.40 12.23 33.91
CA LEU A 42 11.91 10.85 34.07
C LEU A 42 11.03 10.66 35.34
N SER A 43 10.21 11.67 35.67
CA SER A 43 9.67 11.89 37.03
C SER A 43 8.16 11.63 37.20
N GLU A 44 7.41 11.38 36.12
CA GLU A 44 5.93 11.22 36.15
C GLU A 44 5.45 9.75 36.16
N LEU A 45 6.36 8.77 36.34
CA LEU A 45 6.00 7.35 36.45
C LEU A 45 5.49 6.96 37.85
N LYS A 46 4.29 7.43 38.23
CA LYS A 46 3.59 6.91 39.42
C LYS A 46 2.08 6.66 39.20
N LYS A 47 1.68 5.44 39.59
CA LYS A 47 0.31 4.93 39.82
C LYS A 47 -0.54 4.61 38.57
N VAL A 48 -0.30 3.43 37.99
CA VAL A 48 -1.41 2.59 37.50
C VAL A 48 -1.57 1.42 38.45
N GLU A 49 -2.78 1.30 39.00
CA GLU A 49 -3.14 0.36 40.06
C GLU A 49 -3.32 -1.07 39.51
N LYS A 50 -2.80 -2.09 40.24
CA LYS A 50 -2.94 -3.50 39.86
C LYS A 50 -4.38 -3.99 40.07
N LYS A 51 -5.16 -4.18 39.01
CA LYS A 51 -6.37 -5.03 39.05
C LYS A 51 -6.09 -6.42 38.47
N LYS A 52 -6.18 -7.43 39.35
CA LYS A 52 -6.05 -8.86 39.04
C LYS A 52 -7.29 -9.40 38.30
N PRO A 53 -7.16 -10.52 37.56
CA PRO A 53 -8.22 -11.03 36.69
C PRO A 53 -9.33 -11.74 37.48
N LYS A 54 -10.56 -11.73 36.95
CA LYS A 54 -11.68 -12.49 37.50
C LYS A 54 -11.95 -13.72 36.61
N LYS A 55 -11.79 -14.91 37.19
CA LYS A 55 -12.25 -16.19 36.60
C LYS A 55 -13.74 -16.11 36.27
N ALA A 56 -14.12 -16.73 35.15
CA ALA A 56 -15.36 -17.49 35.01
C ALA A 56 -14.99 -18.85 34.40
N GLU A 57 -15.55 -19.93 34.93
CA GLU A 57 -15.05 -21.29 34.71
C GLU A 57 -16.19 -22.26 34.35
N THR A 58 -15.87 -23.21 33.47
CA THR A 58 -16.38 -24.60 33.38
C THR A 58 -17.83 -24.97 32.99
N ARG A 59 -17.90 -26.09 32.22
CA ARG A 59 -18.99 -27.10 32.04
C ARG A 59 -20.15 -26.73 31.07
N LYS A 60 -20.85 -27.64 30.36
CA LYS A 60 -20.82 -29.11 30.02
C LYS A 60 -21.93 -29.33 28.93
N ARG A 61 -22.17 -30.46 28.22
CA ARG A 61 -21.55 -31.78 27.92
C ARG A 61 -22.35 -32.41 26.73
N ALA A 62 -21.76 -33.40 26.03
CA ALA A 62 -22.39 -34.38 25.10
C ALA A 62 -22.62 -33.88 23.66
N GLU A 63 -22.15 -34.53 22.59
CA GLU A 63 -22.07 -35.97 22.21
C GLU A 63 -23.37 -36.54 21.63
N LYS A 64 -23.37 -36.82 20.32
CA LYS A 64 -24.13 -37.96 19.78
C LYS A 64 -23.43 -38.60 18.58
N LYS A 65 -22.94 -39.83 18.80
CA LYS A 65 -22.37 -40.74 17.81
C LYS A 65 -23.45 -41.18 16.80
N ARG A 66 -23.04 -41.46 15.56
CA ARG A 66 -23.61 -42.55 14.73
C ARG A 66 -22.50 -43.24 13.92
N THR A 67 -21.89 -44.25 14.55
CA THR A 67 -21.23 -45.36 13.87
C THR A 67 -22.27 -46.41 13.45
N HIS A 68 -22.12 -46.99 12.26
CA HIS A 68 -22.42 -48.40 11.90
C HIS A 68 -22.16 -48.55 10.37
N THR A 69 -21.69 -49.65 9.77
CA THR A 69 -20.92 -50.83 10.20
C THR A 69 -20.49 -51.59 8.93
N ALA A 70 -19.29 -52.18 8.88
CA ALA A 70 -18.81 -53.02 7.76
C ALA A 70 -19.36 -54.46 7.83
N PRO A 71 -19.21 -55.33 6.80
CA PRO A 71 -18.01 -56.22 6.80
C PRO A 71 -17.49 -56.76 5.43
N ARG A 72 -16.20 -57.16 5.40
CA ARG A 72 -15.51 -58.38 4.84
C ARG A 72 -16.17 -59.21 3.68
N LYS A 73 -15.45 -59.96 2.80
CA LYS A 73 -14.10 -60.60 2.80
C LYS A 73 -13.75 -61.21 1.40
N VAL A 74 -12.44 -61.42 1.09
CA VAL A 74 -11.85 -62.52 0.23
C VAL A 74 -12.22 -62.48 -1.29
N SER A 75 -11.35 -62.78 -2.28
CA SER A 75 -10.27 -63.79 -2.41
C SER A 75 -9.12 -63.43 -3.38
N GLU A 76 -7.93 -63.99 -3.11
CA GLU A 76 -6.82 -64.31 -4.05
C GLU A 76 -7.08 -65.71 -4.71
N PRO A 77 -6.34 -66.21 -5.75
CA PRO A 77 -4.87 -66.40 -5.72
C PRO A 77 -4.05 -66.39 -7.05
N ALA A 78 -2.72 -66.37 -6.87
CA ALA A 78 -1.64 -67.06 -7.65
C ALA A 78 -1.22 -66.63 -9.09
N GLY A 79 0.12 -66.58 -9.34
CA GLY A 79 0.66 -66.86 -10.70
C GLY A 79 1.94 -66.18 -11.25
N THR A 80 3.05 -66.13 -10.50
CA THR A 80 4.50 -66.07 -10.90
C THR A 80 4.91 -66.48 -12.35
N PRO A 81 6.04 -66.05 -12.99
CA PRO A 81 7.17 -65.16 -12.59
C PRO A 81 7.53 -63.99 -13.55
N ALA A 82 8.51 -63.17 -13.17
CA ALA A 82 9.19 -62.20 -14.04
C ALA A 82 10.46 -62.78 -14.73
N PRO A 83 10.86 -62.29 -15.92
CA PRO A 83 12.21 -62.44 -16.46
C PRO A 83 13.15 -61.32 -16.01
N PRO A 84 14.46 -61.57 -15.83
CA PRO A 84 15.43 -60.52 -15.52
C PRO A 84 15.89 -59.79 -16.80
N ILE A 85 15.97 -58.47 -16.76
CA ILE A 85 16.61 -57.66 -17.82
C ILE A 85 17.78 -56.88 -17.19
N PRO A 86 18.98 -56.83 -17.82
CA PRO A 86 20.18 -56.35 -17.16
C PRO A 86 20.17 -54.86 -16.82
N ALA A 87 20.93 -54.49 -15.79
CA ALA A 87 21.18 -53.09 -15.44
C ALA A 87 21.93 -52.37 -16.57
N LEU A 88 21.26 -51.42 -17.22
CA LEU A 88 21.93 -50.42 -18.04
C LEU A 88 22.64 -49.41 -17.11
N PRO A 89 23.87 -48.97 -17.43
CA PRO A 89 24.58 -48.03 -16.60
C PRO A 89 23.85 -46.69 -16.59
N VAL A 90 23.53 -46.20 -15.38
CA VAL A 90 23.08 -44.81 -15.19
C VAL A 90 24.28 -43.91 -15.50
N ALA A 91 24.35 -43.44 -16.73
CA ALA A 91 25.20 -42.30 -17.07
C ALA A 91 24.65 -41.09 -16.31
N GLN A 92 25.22 -40.83 -15.13
CA GLN A 92 25.07 -39.57 -14.42
C GLN A 92 25.77 -38.47 -15.22
N ASN A 93 25.14 -38.06 -16.32
CA ASN A 93 25.29 -36.68 -16.75
C ASN A 93 24.67 -35.83 -15.65
N GLU A 94 25.50 -35.36 -14.73
CA GLU A 94 25.29 -34.05 -14.10
C GLU A 94 25.30 -33.01 -15.22
N ALA A 95 24.17 -32.94 -15.93
CA ALA A 95 23.79 -31.75 -16.66
C ALA A 95 23.54 -30.70 -15.59
N THR A 96 24.61 -29.98 -15.23
CA THR A 96 24.56 -28.72 -14.49
C THR A 96 23.43 -27.91 -15.10
N ALA A 97 22.32 -27.81 -14.36
CA ALA A 97 21.23 -26.93 -14.77
C ALA A 97 21.85 -25.53 -14.96
N PRO A 98 21.57 -24.82 -16.06
CA PRO A 98 22.11 -23.49 -16.23
C PRO A 98 21.66 -22.67 -15.02
N GLU A 99 22.62 -22.20 -14.23
CA GLU A 99 22.33 -21.21 -13.20
C GLU A 99 21.67 -20.05 -13.92
N THR A 100 20.40 -19.79 -13.61
CA THR A 100 19.66 -18.66 -14.17
C THR A 100 20.16 -17.41 -13.48
N VAL A 101 21.32 -16.94 -13.93
CA VAL A 101 21.85 -15.61 -13.67
C VAL A 101 20.74 -14.60 -14.04
N ASP A 102 20.58 -13.58 -13.21
CA ASP A 102 19.55 -12.54 -13.31
C ASP A 102 18.10 -12.96 -12.99
N SER A 103 17.92 -13.84 -11.99
CA SER A 103 16.60 -14.04 -11.35
C SER A 103 16.16 -12.79 -10.58
N VAL A 104 15.31 -11.96 -11.20
CA VAL A 104 14.77 -10.73 -10.61
C VAL A 104 13.99 -11.00 -9.31
N ASN A 105 14.41 -10.37 -8.21
CA ASN A 105 13.73 -10.52 -6.92
C ASN A 105 13.00 -9.23 -6.51
N ILE A 106 11.67 -9.32 -6.39
CA ILE A 106 10.81 -8.25 -5.90
C ILE A 106 10.25 -8.66 -4.53
N SER A 107 10.83 -8.08 -3.47
CA SER A 107 10.46 -8.36 -2.07
C SER A 107 9.63 -7.22 -1.48
N HIS A 108 8.50 -7.57 -0.87
CA HIS A 108 7.62 -6.63 -0.18
C HIS A 108 6.90 -7.34 0.97
N GLU A 109 6.87 -6.67 2.14
CA GLU A 109 6.15 -7.14 3.32
C GLU A 109 4.67 -6.73 3.24
N PRO A 110 3.71 -7.68 3.16
CA PRO A 110 2.30 -7.36 3.01
C PRO A 110 1.73 -6.65 4.24
N TYR A 111 0.96 -5.58 4.02
CA TYR A 111 0.26 -4.90 5.11
C TYR A 111 -0.88 -5.74 5.68
N SER A 112 -1.03 -5.74 7.02
CA SER A 112 -2.07 -6.52 7.71
C SER A 112 -3.49 -5.96 7.53
N TYR A 113 -3.64 -4.63 7.44
CA TYR A 113 -4.91 -3.94 7.19
C TYR A 113 -4.64 -2.49 6.75
N VAL A 114 -5.56 -1.89 5.98
CA VAL A 114 -5.56 -0.45 5.66
C VAL A 114 -6.76 0.26 6.29
N VAL A 115 -6.54 1.47 6.82
CA VAL A 115 -7.60 2.38 7.29
C VAL A 115 -8.10 3.23 6.11
N PRO A 116 -9.43 3.35 5.88
CA PRO A 116 -9.98 4.19 4.82
C PRO A 116 -9.80 5.67 5.14
N GLY A 117 -9.81 6.53 4.11
CA GLY A 117 -9.53 7.96 4.22
C GLY A 117 -8.05 8.30 4.51
N LYS A 118 -7.16 7.31 4.58
CA LYS A 118 -5.71 7.48 4.77
C LYS A 118 -4.96 7.02 3.52
N ARG A 119 -3.88 7.72 3.19
CA ARG A 119 -2.95 7.33 2.12
C ARG A 119 -2.08 6.17 2.58
N THR A 120 -1.65 5.34 1.65
CA THR A 120 -0.85 4.14 1.94
C THR A 120 0.51 4.25 1.27
N THR A 121 1.59 4.30 2.04
CA THR A 121 2.96 4.32 1.51
C THR A 121 3.47 2.90 1.32
N VAL A 122 3.42 2.41 0.08
CA VAL A 122 3.98 1.11 -0.33
C VAL A 122 5.49 1.22 -0.45
N LYS A 123 6.24 0.30 0.17
CA LYS A 123 7.71 0.17 0.03
C LYS A 123 8.08 -1.22 -0.46
N SER A 124 8.86 -1.32 -1.54
CA SER A 124 9.34 -2.59 -2.10
C SER A 124 10.85 -2.57 -2.26
N VAL A 125 11.49 -3.72 -2.09
CA VAL A 125 12.88 -3.95 -2.51
C VAL A 125 12.85 -4.63 -3.87
N VAL A 126 13.62 -4.10 -4.82
CA VAL A 126 13.77 -4.63 -6.17
C VAL A 126 15.26 -4.88 -6.41
N SER A 127 15.66 -6.15 -6.37
CA SER A 127 17.02 -6.57 -6.72
C SER A 127 17.02 -6.95 -8.20
N LEU A 128 17.33 -5.94 -9.02
CA LEU A 128 17.52 -6.00 -10.45
C LEU A 128 18.48 -4.88 -10.86
N ASP A 129 19.48 -5.20 -11.67
CA ASP A 129 20.31 -4.20 -12.32
C ASP A 129 19.63 -3.67 -13.59
N GLY A 130 19.86 -2.40 -13.91
CA GLY A 130 19.24 -1.77 -15.08
C GLY A 130 17.73 -1.49 -14.96
N VAL A 131 17.19 -1.28 -13.75
CA VAL A 131 15.79 -0.84 -13.57
C VAL A 131 15.55 0.51 -14.27
N GLN A 132 14.69 0.52 -15.31
CA GLN A 132 14.28 1.72 -16.02
C GLN A 132 13.18 2.46 -15.27
N SER A 133 12.16 1.74 -14.78
CA SER A 133 11.10 2.33 -13.95
C SER A 133 10.46 1.30 -13.01
N VAL A 134 9.85 1.78 -11.92
CA VAL A 134 9.06 0.96 -11.01
C VAL A 134 7.70 1.63 -10.81
N ARG A 135 6.62 0.85 -10.90
CA ARG A 135 5.24 1.30 -10.77
C ARG A 135 4.50 0.41 -9.77
N CYS A 136 3.65 1.00 -8.94
CA CYS A 136 2.69 0.25 -8.13
C CYS A 136 1.34 0.30 -8.83
N ARG A 137 0.86 -0.85 -9.36
CA ARG A 137 -0.49 -0.99 -9.93
C ARG A 137 -1.46 -1.38 -8.84
N PHE A 138 -2.61 -0.74 -8.75
CA PHE A 138 -3.54 -0.85 -7.62
C PHE A 138 -5.01 -0.69 -8.04
N ARG A 139 -5.91 -1.27 -7.24
CA ARG A 139 -7.38 -1.15 -7.32
C ARG A 139 -8.04 -1.34 -5.95
N ALA A 140 -9.30 -0.93 -5.83
CA ALA A 140 -10.12 -1.16 -4.64
C ALA A 140 -10.96 -2.43 -4.83
N GLY A 141 -11.00 -3.31 -3.82
CA GLY A 141 -11.82 -4.52 -3.84
C GLY A 141 -11.51 -5.45 -5.03
N GLU A 142 -12.56 -5.99 -5.65
CA GLU A 142 -12.47 -6.87 -6.84
C GLU A 142 -13.03 -6.25 -8.11
N LYS A 143 -13.69 -5.09 -8.00
CA LYS A 143 -14.43 -4.41 -9.06
C LYS A 143 -13.87 -3.00 -9.23
N GLY A 144 -13.91 -2.47 -10.46
CA GLY A 144 -13.33 -1.18 -10.84
C GLY A 144 -12.07 -1.34 -11.70
N GLY A 145 -11.62 -0.23 -12.30
CA GLY A 145 -10.39 -0.18 -13.07
C GLY A 145 -9.14 -0.22 -12.19
N ASP A 146 -8.06 -0.79 -12.72
CA ASP A 146 -6.72 -0.62 -12.15
C ASP A 146 -6.15 0.75 -12.53
N ALA A 147 -5.42 1.37 -11.61
CA ALA A 147 -4.53 2.48 -11.90
C ALA A 147 -3.09 2.14 -11.48
N SER A 148 -2.14 2.99 -11.82
CA SER A 148 -0.73 2.84 -11.44
C SER A 148 -0.12 4.16 -11.02
N VAL A 149 0.73 4.13 -9.99
CA VAL A 149 1.57 5.27 -9.57
C VAL A 149 3.05 4.92 -9.78
N PRO A 150 3.91 5.90 -10.15
CA PRO A 150 5.35 5.69 -10.16
C PRO A 150 5.87 5.49 -8.72
N MET A 151 6.86 4.61 -8.55
CA MET A 151 7.59 4.45 -7.30
C MET A 151 8.96 5.14 -7.40
N ALA A 152 9.23 6.07 -6.48
CA ALA A 152 10.50 6.75 -6.38
C ALA A 152 11.52 5.91 -5.58
N LYS A 153 12.80 5.95 -5.95
CA LYS A 153 13.88 5.33 -5.19
C LYS A 153 14.03 6.03 -3.83
N VAL A 154 14.12 5.26 -2.74
CA VAL A 154 14.27 5.81 -1.39
C VAL A 154 15.70 6.34 -1.20
N PRO A 155 15.90 7.61 -0.78
CA PRO A 155 17.23 8.16 -0.52
C PRO A 155 18.02 7.30 0.47
N GLY A 156 19.30 7.06 0.19
CA GLY A 156 20.17 6.21 0.99
C GLY A 156 19.98 4.69 0.79
N SER A 157 19.03 4.24 -0.05
CA SER A 157 18.90 2.82 -0.43
C SER A 157 19.28 2.57 -1.88
N GLN A 158 19.94 1.45 -2.14
CA GLN A 158 20.27 0.99 -3.50
C GLN A 158 19.08 0.32 -4.21
N PHE A 159 18.22 -0.38 -3.47
CA PHE A 159 17.19 -1.28 -4.05
C PHE A 159 15.77 -1.00 -3.55
N THR A 160 15.58 -0.08 -2.61
CA THR A 160 14.25 0.23 -2.08
C THR A 160 13.56 1.33 -2.88
N TYR A 161 12.33 1.05 -3.31
CA TYR A 161 11.42 1.97 -3.98
C TYR A 161 10.18 2.20 -3.13
N SER A 162 9.60 3.39 -3.19
CA SER A 162 8.40 3.76 -2.46
C SER A 162 7.42 4.57 -3.30
N ALA A 163 6.13 4.33 -3.11
CA ALA A 163 5.06 5.19 -3.63
C ALA A 163 3.98 5.41 -2.57
N THR A 164 3.31 6.55 -2.65
CA THR A 164 2.11 6.85 -1.85
C THR A 164 0.88 6.66 -2.72
N LEU A 165 0.02 5.72 -2.34
CA LEU A 165 -1.26 5.46 -2.99
C LEU A 165 -2.33 6.46 -2.52
N PRO A 166 -3.32 6.80 -3.37
CA PRO A 166 -4.45 7.64 -2.96
C PRO A 166 -5.24 7.01 -1.82
N ALA A 167 -6.06 7.82 -1.14
CA ALA A 167 -6.78 7.36 0.04
C ALA A 167 -8.01 6.54 -0.37
N LEU A 168 -8.15 5.31 0.15
CA LEU A 168 -9.32 4.47 -0.08
C LEU A 168 -10.58 5.13 0.46
N GLU A 169 -11.67 5.07 -0.29
CA GLU A 169 -12.95 5.60 0.16
C GLU A 169 -13.60 4.72 1.25
N PRO A 170 -14.38 5.33 2.17
CA PRO A 170 -15.23 4.57 3.09
C PRO A 170 -16.24 3.71 2.30
N GLY A 171 -16.07 2.40 2.31
CA GLY A 171 -16.87 1.45 1.53
C GLY A 171 -16.04 0.44 0.73
N ALA A 172 -14.78 0.74 0.45
CA ALA A 172 -13.85 -0.24 -0.11
C ALA A 172 -13.66 -1.43 0.86
N THR A 173 -13.57 -2.66 0.31
CA THR A 173 -13.41 -3.89 1.11
C THR A 173 -11.95 -4.29 1.32
N ALA A 174 -11.10 -4.01 0.34
CA ALA A 174 -9.67 -4.31 0.35
C ALA A 174 -8.92 -3.34 -0.57
N LEU A 175 -7.62 -3.18 -0.33
CA LEU A 175 -6.66 -2.70 -1.31
C LEU A 175 -6.05 -3.91 -2.03
N ARG A 176 -6.08 -3.93 -3.37
CA ARG A 176 -5.27 -4.88 -4.15
C ARG A 176 -4.19 -4.11 -4.88
N TYR A 177 -2.97 -4.63 -4.87
CA TYR A 177 -1.84 -4.00 -5.56
C TYR A 177 -0.76 -4.99 -5.96
N ARG A 178 0.06 -4.63 -6.94
CA ARG A 178 1.29 -5.32 -7.32
C ARG A 178 2.36 -4.32 -7.75
N VAL A 179 3.62 -4.68 -7.57
CA VAL A 179 4.76 -3.92 -8.08
C VAL A 179 5.04 -4.41 -9.51
N VAL A 180 5.20 -3.48 -10.42
CA VAL A 180 5.60 -3.68 -11.82
C VAL A 180 6.93 -2.98 -12.02
N VAL A 181 7.95 -3.73 -12.40
CA VAL A 181 9.29 -3.23 -12.70
C VAL A 181 9.46 -3.27 -14.22
N VAL A 182 10.01 -2.22 -14.80
CA VAL A 182 10.43 -2.19 -16.21
C VAL A 182 11.95 -2.21 -16.23
N ASP A 183 12.54 -3.19 -16.92
CA ASP A 183 13.99 -3.29 -17.09
C ASP A 183 14.53 -2.34 -18.19
N ALA A 184 15.84 -2.33 -18.41
CA ALA A 184 16.49 -1.48 -19.41
C ALA A 184 16.11 -1.84 -20.86
N ALA A 185 15.63 -3.06 -21.11
CA ALA A 185 15.16 -3.53 -22.41
C ALA A 185 13.66 -3.23 -22.65
N GLY A 186 12.93 -2.80 -21.61
CA GLY A 186 11.51 -2.49 -21.66
C GLY A 186 10.58 -3.64 -21.27
N ASN A 187 11.10 -4.75 -20.73
CA ASN A 187 10.27 -5.87 -20.28
C ASN A 187 9.58 -5.53 -18.96
N GLU A 188 8.29 -5.83 -18.83
CA GLU A 188 7.54 -5.68 -17.57
C GLU A 188 7.62 -6.95 -16.71
N ILE A 189 8.15 -6.82 -15.49
CA ILE A 189 8.31 -7.89 -14.51
C ILE A 189 7.39 -7.60 -13.32
N HIS A 190 6.53 -8.57 -12.98
CA HIS A 190 5.45 -8.37 -12.01
C HIS A 190 5.72 -9.12 -10.70
N SER A 191 5.47 -8.45 -9.57
CA SER A 191 5.30 -9.15 -8.29
C SER A 191 3.98 -9.95 -8.27
N LYS A 192 3.86 -10.84 -7.28
CA LYS A 192 2.54 -11.35 -6.86
C LYS A 192 1.57 -10.21 -6.53
N GLU A 193 0.26 -10.45 -6.66
CA GLU A 193 -0.76 -9.54 -6.14
C GLU A 193 -0.79 -9.64 -4.61
N PHE A 194 -0.81 -8.48 -3.95
CA PHE A 194 -1.02 -8.32 -2.53
C PHE A 194 -2.45 -7.84 -2.29
N VAL A 195 -3.12 -8.44 -1.31
CA VAL A 195 -4.50 -8.08 -0.93
C VAL A 195 -4.49 -7.71 0.54
N THR A 196 -4.74 -6.43 0.84
CA THR A 196 -4.78 -5.92 2.21
C THR A 196 -6.23 -5.56 2.57
N PRO A 197 -6.82 -6.17 3.61
CA PRO A 197 -8.21 -5.89 3.98
C PRO A 197 -8.37 -4.48 4.56
N VAL A 198 -9.52 -3.86 4.31
CA VAL A 198 -9.87 -2.58 4.96
C VAL A 198 -10.32 -2.84 6.40
N ARG A 199 -9.84 -2.03 7.35
CA ARG A 199 -10.33 -1.98 8.73
C ARG A 199 -10.68 -0.55 9.13
N ALA A 200 -11.92 -0.34 9.55
CA ALA A 200 -12.31 0.84 10.31
C ALA A 200 -11.78 0.72 11.74
N THR A 201 -10.67 1.42 12.02
CA THR A 201 -10.05 1.51 13.35
C THR A 201 -9.48 2.92 13.54
N PRO A 202 -9.52 3.49 14.76
CA PRO A 202 -8.86 4.77 15.04
C PRO A 202 -7.33 4.65 15.04
N VAL A 203 -6.78 3.43 15.17
CA VAL A 203 -5.34 3.17 15.16
C VAL A 203 -4.83 3.11 13.72
N VAL A 204 -4.19 4.19 13.27
CA VAL A 204 -3.55 4.28 11.95
C VAL A 204 -2.11 3.76 12.03
N PRO A 205 -1.70 2.77 11.22
CA PRO A 205 -0.31 2.33 11.15
C PRO A 205 0.62 3.43 10.65
N GLY A 206 1.87 3.49 11.13
CA GLY A 206 2.84 4.54 10.75
C GLY A 206 3.33 4.51 9.29
N TRP A 207 2.92 3.52 8.49
CA TRP A 207 3.11 3.47 7.04
C TRP A 207 1.90 4.01 6.25
N GLN A 208 0.80 4.35 6.94
CA GLN A 208 -0.26 5.18 6.41
C GLN A 208 -0.07 6.64 6.83
N GLN A 209 -0.57 7.54 6.00
CA GLN A 209 -0.49 8.99 6.21
C GLN A 209 -1.88 9.60 6.11
N ASP A 210 -2.08 10.76 6.73
CA ASP A 210 -3.28 11.55 6.49
C ASP A 210 -3.43 11.92 5.02
N SER A 211 -4.67 12.07 4.58
CA SER A 211 -4.99 12.58 3.24
C SER A 211 -4.47 14.02 3.11
N SER A 212 -3.35 14.23 2.41
CA SER A 212 -2.90 15.58 2.07
C SER A 212 -3.86 16.24 1.06
N LYS A 213 -3.79 17.57 0.95
CA LYS A 213 -4.54 18.35 -0.05
C LYS A 213 -4.03 18.17 -1.48
N GLU A 214 -2.79 17.73 -1.65
CA GLU A 214 -2.14 17.55 -2.95
C GLU A 214 -2.54 16.20 -3.56
N PRO A 215 -3.24 16.15 -4.69
CA PRO A 215 -3.72 14.88 -5.25
C PRO A 215 -2.55 13.95 -5.62
N VAL A 216 -2.77 12.64 -5.48
CA VAL A 216 -1.85 11.62 -6.01
C VAL A 216 -2.11 11.51 -7.51
N SER A 217 -1.09 11.73 -8.34
CA SER A 217 -1.17 11.42 -9.77
C SER A 217 -1.14 9.90 -9.99
N ALA A 218 -2.06 9.38 -10.80
CA ALA A 218 -2.11 7.98 -11.19
C ALA A 218 -2.53 7.82 -12.66
N VAL A 219 -1.97 6.83 -13.35
CA VAL A 219 -2.30 6.49 -14.74
C VAL A 219 -3.23 5.28 -14.76
N LEU A 220 -4.38 5.39 -15.44
CA LEU A 220 -5.31 4.26 -15.62
C LEU A 220 -4.68 3.15 -16.46
N GLY A 221 -4.79 1.90 -16.00
CA GLY A 221 -4.38 0.73 -16.78
C GLY A 221 -5.37 0.40 -17.92
N ASN A 222 -6.59 0.94 -17.86
CA ASN A 222 -7.59 0.88 -18.93
C ASN A 222 -8.43 2.17 -18.91
N PRO A 223 -8.26 3.10 -19.88
CA PRO A 223 -9.02 4.35 -19.92
C PRO A 223 -10.54 4.21 -19.97
N ARG A 224 -11.06 3.02 -20.34
CA ARG A 224 -12.51 2.74 -20.39
C ARG A 224 -13.10 2.30 -19.04
N GLN A 225 -12.26 2.05 -18.03
CA GLN A 225 -12.68 1.61 -16.70
C GLN A 225 -12.27 2.67 -15.68
N PRO A 226 -13.23 3.35 -15.01
CA PRO A 226 -12.89 4.34 -13.99
C PRO A 226 -12.19 3.68 -12.80
N LEU A 227 -11.30 4.44 -12.16
CA LEU A 227 -10.74 4.08 -10.86
C LEU A 227 -11.80 4.37 -9.79
N GLU A 228 -12.39 3.32 -9.23
CA GLU A 228 -13.42 3.41 -8.18
C GLU A 228 -12.81 3.19 -6.80
N GLY A 229 -13.44 3.75 -5.75
CA GLY A 229 -13.07 3.50 -4.35
C GLY A 229 -11.80 4.22 -3.87
N PHE A 230 -11.35 5.27 -4.57
CA PHE A 230 -10.24 6.12 -4.16
C PHE A 230 -10.58 7.62 -4.22
N SER A 231 -10.02 8.36 -3.29
CA SER A 231 -10.18 9.81 -3.12
C SER A 231 -8.82 10.52 -3.16
N GLY A 232 -8.84 11.79 -3.60
CA GLY A 232 -7.61 12.59 -3.75
C GLY A 232 -6.66 12.08 -4.83
N VAL A 233 -7.21 11.58 -5.93
CA VAL A 233 -6.46 11.11 -7.12
C VAL A 233 -6.66 12.07 -8.28
N VAL A 234 -5.61 12.33 -9.05
CA VAL A 234 -5.67 12.95 -10.39
C VAL A 234 -5.30 11.88 -11.40
N ILE A 235 -6.15 11.69 -12.41
CA ILE A 235 -5.92 10.72 -13.47
C ILE A 235 -5.13 11.38 -14.61
N GLU A 236 -3.94 10.86 -14.87
CA GLU A 236 -3.19 11.16 -16.08
C GLU A 236 -3.60 10.19 -17.20
N ASN A 237 -4.14 10.75 -18.28
CA ASN A 237 -4.44 9.98 -19.49
C ASN A 237 -3.12 9.68 -20.24
N ALA A 238 -2.91 8.41 -20.60
CA ALA A 238 -1.72 7.98 -21.33
C ALA A 238 -1.62 8.57 -22.77
N ASP A 239 -2.72 9.07 -23.31
CA ASP A 239 -2.87 9.59 -24.70
C ASP A 239 -2.23 10.98 -24.93
N ARG A 240 -1.09 11.28 -24.31
CA ARG A 240 -0.29 12.50 -24.60
C ARG A 240 1.17 12.16 -24.88
N LYS A 241 1.40 11.55 -26.05
CA LYS A 241 2.67 11.60 -26.80
C LYS A 241 2.42 11.33 -28.28
#